data_AF-A0A1R1CF58-F1
#
_entry.id   AF-A0A1R1CF58-F1
#
_cell.length_a   1.000
_cell.length_b   1.000
_cell.length_c   1.000
_cell.angle_alpha   90.00
_cell.angle_beta   90.00
_cell.angle_gamma   90.00
#
_symmetry.space_group_name_H-M   'P 1'
#
loop_
_entity.id
_entity.type
_entity.pdbx_description
1 polymer ?
#
loop_
_entity_poly.entity_id
_entity_poly.type
_entity_poly.pdbx_seq_one_letter_code
_entity_poly.pdbx_strand_id
1 'polypeptide(L)'
;MKFDYCEFENESEQSVEIDIGCRFDDEPDELYVIQLILGKDGTSLGIKLLFNGLDCKYQFKPEEKTSIVSYIQHSLPATAYKDWFEGSLFL
;
A
#
# COMPACT_ATOMS: atom_id res chain seq x y z
N MET A 1 -13.79 2.32 -0.96
CA MET A 1 -12.53 2.38 -0.18
C MET A 1 -12.06 3.81 -0.15
N LYS A 2 -11.76 4.33 1.04
CA LYS A 2 -11.13 5.63 1.25
C LYS A 2 -9.77 5.41 1.90
N PHE A 3 -8.79 6.23 1.51
CA PHE A 3 -7.44 6.18 2.06
C PHE A 3 -7.20 7.38 2.97
N ASP A 4 -6.60 7.13 4.13
CA ASP A 4 -6.37 8.13 5.17
C ASP A 4 -4.91 8.59 5.18
N TYR A 5 -3.95 7.68 5.02
CA TYR A 5 -2.51 7.98 5.00
C TYR A 5 -1.71 6.95 4.20
N CYS A 6 -0.48 7.31 3.85
CA CYS A 6 0.51 6.44 3.21
C CYS A 6 1.87 6.67 3.87
N GLU A 7 2.39 5.65 4.55
CA GLU A 7 3.67 5.68 5.24
C GLU A 7 4.62 4.65 4.64
N PHE A 8 5.88 5.03 4.45
CA PHE A 8 6.90 4.15 3.90
C PHE A 8 7.86 3.76 5.02
N GLU A 9 7.87 2.49 5.38
CA GLU A 9 8.62 1.93 6.49
C GLU A 9 9.66 0.88 6.03
N ASN A 10 10.50 0.47 6.99
CA ASN A 10 11.36 -0.73 6.92
C ASN A 10 12.10 -0.90 5.58
N GLU A 11 12.97 0.07 5.27
CA GLU A 11 13.85 -0.01 4.10
C GLU A 11 14.86 -1.16 4.26
N SER A 12 14.88 -2.05 3.27
CA SER A 12 16.02 -2.90 3.00
C SER A 12 16.75 -2.39 1.76
N GLU A 13 17.94 -2.92 1.46
CA GLU A 13 18.66 -2.56 0.24
C GLU A 13 17.85 -2.85 -1.06
N GLN A 14 16.82 -3.68 -1.00
CA GLN A 14 16.09 -4.17 -2.19
C GLN A 14 14.58 -3.93 -2.15
N SER A 15 14.01 -3.58 -0.99
CA SER A 15 12.58 -3.46 -0.81
C SER A 15 12.21 -2.36 0.17
N VAL A 16 10.96 -1.91 0.08
CA VAL A 16 10.34 -1.01 1.04
C VAL A 16 8.97 -1.56 1.45
N GLU A 17 8.63 -1.39 2.71
CA GLU A 17 7.30 -1.67 3.24
C GLU A 17 6.48 -0.38 3.20
N ILE A 18 5.22 -0.48 2.80
CA ILE A 18 4.30 0.66 2.70
C ILE A 18 3.05 0.29 3.48
N ASP A 19 2.75 1.10 4.48
CA ASP A 19 1.54 1.00 5.28
C ASP A 19 0.55 2.08 4.85
N ILE A 20 -0.64 1.64 4.43
CA ILE A 20 -1.69 2.50 3.88
C ILE A 20 -2.92 2.36 4.76
N GLY A 21 -3.27 3.42 5.48
CA GLY A 21 -4.52 3.49 6.24
C GLY A 21 -5.71 3.57 5.30
N CYS A 22 -6.71 2.71 5.50
CA CYS A 22 -7.93 2.73 4.70
C CYS A 22 -9.19 2.38 5.48
N ARG A 23 -10.33 2.84 4.94
CA ARG A 23 -11.69 2.55 5.42
C ARG A 23 -12.53 1.99 4.29
N PHE A 24 -13.29 0.93 4.56
CA PHE A 24 -14.27 0.41 3.60
C PHE A 24 -15.54 1.26 3.65
N ASP A 25 -16.32 1.25 2.56
CA ASP A 25 -17.51 2.11 2.47
C ASP A 25 -18.68 1.57 3.32
N ASP A 26 -18.71 0.26 3.57
CA ASP A 26 -19.63 -0.46 4.45
C ASP A 26 -19.20 -0.45 5.93
N GLU A 27 -17.89 -0.32 6.19
CA GLU A 27 -17.32 -0.20 7.54
C GLU A 27 -16.53 1.13 7.69
N PRO A 28 -17.20 2.30 7.65
CA PRO A 28 -16.52 3.60 7.59
C PRO A 28 -15.84 4.01 8.90
N ASP A 29 -16.31 3.48 10.04
CA ASP A 29 -15.77 3.80 11.36
C ASP A 29 -14.49 2.99 11.68
N GLU A 30 -14.29 1.87 10.99
CA GLU A 30 -13.17 0.94 11.22
C GLU A 30 -11.96 1.32 10.37
N LEU A 31 -10.80 1.42 11.02
CA LEU A 31 -9.52 1.69 10.34
C LEU A 31 -8.77 0.38 10.11
N TYR A 32 -8.45 0.12 8.85
CA TYR A 32 -7.60 -0.99 8.42
C TYR A 32 -6.27 -0.45 7.90
N VAL A 33 -5.26 -1.32 7.88
CA VAL A 33 -3.95 -1.01 7.30
C VAL A 33 -3.67 -2.00 6.18
N ILE A 34 -3.47 -1.50 4.96
CA ILE A 34 -2.93 -2.28 3.87
C ILE A 34 -1.42 -2.23 4.01
N GLN A 35 -0.81 -3.38 4.29
CA GLN A 35 0.63 -3.51 4.30
C GLN A 35 1.08 -4.10 2.97
N LEU A 36 1.96 -3.38 2.29
CA LEU A 36 2.48 -3.72 0.97
C LEU A 36 4.01 -3.74 1.01
N ILE A 37 4.61 -4.80 0.48
CA ILE A 37 6.06 -4.88 0.31
C ILE A 37 6.35 -4.77 -1.18
N LEU A 38 7.15 -3.77 -1.57
CA LEU A 38 7.56 -3.54 -2.95
C LEU A 38 9.08 -3.70 -3.11
N GLY A 39 9.47 -4.33 -4.21
CA GLY A 39 10.85 -4.25 -4.71
C GLY A 39 11.14 -2.88 -5.32
N LYS A 40 12.43 -2.51 -5.43
CA LYS A 40 12.87 -1.25 -6.08
C LYS A 40 12.38 -1.06 -7.52
N ASP A 41 12.08 -2.16 -8.21
CA ASP A 41 11.53 -2.24 -9.56
C ASP A 41 10.01 -2.02 -9.63
N GLY A 42 9.35 -1.89 -8.47
CA GLY A 42 7.90 -1.72 -8.37
C GLY A 42 7.11 -3.02 -8.38
N THR A 43 7.79 -4.16 -8.33
CA THR A 43 7.15 -5.47 -8.21
C THR A 43 6.64 -5.69 -6.78
N SER A 44 5.35 -6.06 -6.63
CA SER A 44 4.81 -6.49 -5.35
C SER A 44 5.40 -7.82 -4.89
N LEU A 45 6.01 -7.80 -3.72
CA LEU A 45 6.51 -8.98 -3.01
C LEU A 45 5.46 -9.54 -2.03
N GLY A 46 4.45 -8.75 -1.66
CA GLY A 46 3.36 -9.18 -0.83
C GLY A 46 2.41 -8.04 -0.48
N ILE A 47 1.11 -8.35 -0.39
CA ILE A 47 0.06 -7.43 0.05
C ILE A 47 -0.86 -8.14 1.03
N LYS A 48 -1.21 -7.48 2.13
CA LYS A 48 -2.18 -7.98 3.11
C LYS A 48 -2.98 -6.82 3.72
N LEU A 49 -4.16 -7.16 4.22
CA LEU A 49 -5.00 -6.25 4.99
C LEU A 49 -4.89 -6.62 6.47
N LEU A 50 -4.60 -5.63 7.30
CA LEU A 50 -4.50 -5.76 8.74
C LEU A 50 -5.66 -5.02 9.41
N PHE A 51 -6.24 -5.65 10.44
CA PHE A 51 -7.13 -5.00 11.38
C PHE A 51 -6.57 -5.18 12.78
N ASN A 52 -6.25 -4.08 13.47
CA ASN A 52 -5.58 -4.10 14.78
C ASN A 52 -4.29 -4.97 14.78
N GLY A 53 -3.52 -4.93 13.69
CA GLY A 53 -2.28 -5.70 13.51
C GLY A 53 -2.48 -7.18 13.16
N LEU A 54 -3.72 -7.65 13.01
CA LEU A 54 -4.04 -9.03 12.65
C LEU A 54 -4.37 -9.15 11.16
N ASP A 55 -3.79 -10.16 10.50
CA ASP A 55 -4.05 -10.45 9.08
C ASP A 55 -5.48 -10.94 8.85
N CYS A 56 -6.25 -10.14 8.11
CA CYS A 56 -7.63 -10.45 7.73
C CYS A 56 -7.72 -11.54 6.65
N LYS A 57 -6.60 -11.92 6.03
CA LYS A 57 -6.54 -12.81 4.85
C LYS A 57 -7.41 -12.31 3.69
N TYR A 58 -7.53 -10.99 3.59
CA TYR A 58 -8.37 -10.33 2.62
C TYR A 58 -7.82 -10.51 1.20
N GLN A 59 -8.71 -10.74 0.25
CA GLN A 59 -8.35 -10.84 -1.17
C GLN A 59 -8.81 -9.57 -1.90
N PHE A 60 -7.85 -8.68 -2.17
CA PHE A 60 -8.11 -7.44 -2.90
C PHE A 60 -8.57 -7.73 -4.32
N LYS A 61 -9.66 -7.06 -4.71
CA LYS A 61 -10.17 -7.07 -6.07
C LYS A 61 -9.26 -6.24 -6.99
N PRO A 62 -9.25 -6.50 -8.31
CA PRO A 62 -8.43 -5.74 -9.26
C PRO A 62 -8.63 -4.21 -9.20
N GLU A 63 -9.87 -3.76 -9.01
CA GLU A 63 -10.22 -2.34 -8.88
C GLU A 63 -9.66 -1.70 -7.60
N GLU A 64 -9.59 -2.46 -6.50
CA GLU A 64 -9.01 -2.02 -5.24
C GLU A 64 -7.51 -1.91 -5.36
N LYS A 65 -6.85 -2.92 -5.95
CA LYS A 65 -5.41 -2.86 -6.28
C LYS A 65 -5.07 -1.66 -7.15
N THR A 66 -5.89 -1.36 -8.16
CA THR A 66 -5.71 -0.18 -9.01
C THR A 66 -5.82 1.11 -8.20
N SER A 67 -6.78 1.19 -7.29
CA SER A 67 -6.97 2.35 -6.40
C SER A 67 -5.79 2.53 -5.44
N ILE A 68 -5.25 1.43 -4.90
CA ILE A 68 -4.07 1.41 -4.03
C ILE A 68 -2.84 1.92 -4.80
N VAL A 69 -2.57 1.39 -5.99
CA VAL A 69 -1.47 1.86 -6.85
C VAL A 69 -1.58 3.36 -7.11
N SER A 70 -2.77 3.82 -7.51
CA SER A 70 -2.99 5.24 -7.80
C SER A 70 -2.74 6.12 -6.57
N TYR A 71 -3.09 5.65 -5.37
CA TYR A 71 -2.87 6.38 -4.13
C TYR A 71 -1.39 6.45 -3.74
N ILE A 72 -0.66 5.34 -3.89
CA ILE A 72 0.80 5.31 -3.67
C ILE A 72 1.50 6.25 -4.64
N GLN A 73 1.18 6.17 -5.94
CA GLN A 73 1.78 7.03 -6.97
C GLN A 73 1.54 8.52 -6.70
N HIS A 74 0.41 8.88 -6.11
CA HIS A 74 0.12 10.26 -5.72
C HIS A 74 0.97 10.72 -4.53
N SER A 75 1.21 9.82 -3.56
CA SER A 75 2.00 10.10 -2.35
C SER A 75 3.51 10.05 -2.58
N LEU A 76 3.96 9.23 -3.54
CA LEU A 76 5.36 8.92 -3.81
C LEU A 76 6.28 10.14 -4.02
N PRO A 77 5.90 11.20 -4.76
CA PRO A 77 6.80 12.33 -5.03
C PRO A 77 7.22 13.11 -3.76
N ALA A 78 6.48 12.98 -2.67
CA ALA A 78 6.75 13.65 -1.40
C ALA A 78 7.67 12.84 -0.46
N THR A 79 8.10 11.63 -0.86
CA THR A 79 8.90 10.74 -0.02
C THR A 79 10.34 10.61 -0.53
N ALA A 80 11.19 9.96 0.26
CA ALA A 80 12.56 9.61 -0.15
C ALA A 80 12.60 8.61 -1.32
N TYR A 81 11.48 7.97 -1.64
CA TYR A 81 11.35 6.90 -2.63
C TYR A 81 10.84 7.40 -4.00
N LYS A 82 10.80 8.72 -4.22
CA LYS A 82 10.31 9.32 -5.48
C LYS A 82 10.97 8.78 -6.76
N ASP A 83 12.23 8.35 -6.65
CA ASP A 83 13.03 7.84 -7.77
C ASP A 83 13.00 6.29 -7.82
N TRP A 84 12.33 5.65 -6.87
CA TRP A 84 12.09 4.21 -6.90
C TRP A 84 10.96 3.89 -7.89
N PHE A 85 10.91 2.62 -8.30
CA PHE A 85 9.85 2.04 -9.12
C PHE A 85 9.80 2.49 -10.59
N GLU A 86 10.69 3.39 -11.04
CA GLU A 86 10.77 3.87 -12.44
C GLU A 86 9.40 4.24 -13.07
N GLY A 87 8.46 4.71 -12.25
CA GLY A 87 7.11 5.08 -12.67
C GLY A 87 6.11 3.92 -12.83
N SER A 88 6.47 2.68 -12.49
CA SER A 88 5.63 1.50 -12.67
C SER A 88 5.47 0.72 -11.36
N LEU A 89 4.24 0.57 -10.88
CA LEU A 89 3.89 -0.23 -9.70
C LEU A 89 2.93 -1.35 -10.10
N PHE A 90 3.21 -2.58 -9.69
CA PHE A 90 2.41 -3.76 -10.06
C PHE A 90 2.00 -4.56 -8.82
N LEU A 91 0.68 -4.74 -8.63
CA LEU A 91 0.05 -5.44 -7.49
C LEU A 91 -0.74 -6.70 -7.89
#